data_AF-A0A354THB7-F1
#
_entry.id   AF-A0A354THB7-F1
#
_cell.length_a   1.000
_cell.length_b   1.000
_cell.length_c   1.000
_cell.angle_alpha   90.00
_cell.angle_beta   90.00
_cell.angle_gamma   90.00
#
_symmetry.space_group_name_H-M   'P 1'
#
loop_
_entity.id
_entity.type
_entity.pdbx_description
1 polymer ?
#
loop_
_entity_poly.entity_id
_entity_poly.type
_entity_poly.pdbx_seq_one_letter_code
_entity_poly.pdbx_strand_id
1 'polypeptide(L)'
;MVTNDLPTDYRYVVYLNQSFDESPLEADETIYPDDPFGVGDLSSPLSSVEIVQLLCRDDAVPEWIDISAYRVTDCFTVFSLHCCGRFTSNIKRLYYGDSDLCPFGIKSPVFPPRWKEEQGRFDLNTTSSPEPQ
;
A
#
# COMPACT_ATOMS: atom_id res chain seq x y z
N MET A 1 -15.28 -20.79 -5.71
CA MET A 1 -14.03 -21.58 -5.73
C MET A 1 -12.91 -20.63 -5.35
N VAL A 2 -12.01 -21.02 -4.46
CA VAL A 2 -10.88 -20.18 -4.01
C VAL A 2 -9.63 -20.61 -4.78
N THR A 3 -8.79 -19.69 -5.26
CA THR A 3 -7.62 -19.95 -6.10
C THR A 3 -6.39 -19.22 -5.57
N ASN A 4 -5.20 -19.78 -5.82
CA ASN A 4 -3.91 -19.12 -5.49
C ASN A 4 -3.54 -18.00 -6.47
N ASP A 5 -4.24 -17.92 -7.60
CA ASP A 5 -3.97 -16.94 -8.64
C ASP A 5 -4.81 -15.69 -8.44
N LEU A 6 -4.14 -14.53 -8.51
CA LEU A 6 -4.75 -13.21 -8.51
C LEU A 6 -4.72 -12.63 -9.93
N PRO A 7 -5.79 -11.93 -10.37
CA PRO A 7 -5.72 -11.12 -11.57
C PRO A 7 -4.60 -10.10 -11.48
N THR A 8 -3.86 -9.93 -12.57
CA THR A 8 -2.68 -9.06 -12.65
C THR A 8 -3.01 -7.63 -13.10
N ASP A 9 -4.27 -7.33 -13.44
CA ASP A 9 -4.74 -5.94 -13.55
C ASP A 9 -4.91 -5.38 -12.13
N TYR A 10 -4.06 -4.40 -11.78
CA TYR A 10 -4.01 -3.81 -10.45
C TYR A 10 -4.73 -2.47 -10.43
N ARG A 11 -5.59 -2.32 -9.43
CA ARG A 11 -6.38 -1.12 -9.19
C ARG A 11 -6.20 -0.63 -7.77
N TYR A 12 -6.51 0.65 -7.54
CA TYR A 12 -6.14 1.30 -6.30
C TYR A 12 -7.26 2.17 -5.75
N VAL A 13 -7.39 2.15 -4.43
CA VAL A 13 -8.14 3.12 -3.63
C VAL A 13 -7.13 3.81 -2.72
N VAL A 14 -7.15 5.14 -2.69
CA VAL A 14 -6.13 5.91 -1.97
C VAL A 14 -6.78 6.71 -0.86
N TYR A 15 -6.15 6.69 0.30
CA TYR A 15 -6.46 7.52 1.45
C TYR A 15 -5.29 8.47 1.68
N LEU A 16 -5.51 9.77 1.47
CA LEU A 16 -4.51 10.82 1.62
C LEU A 16 -4.57 11.41 3.03
N ASN A 17 -3.53 12.16 3.43
CA ASN A 17 -3.47 12.86 4.71
C ASN A 17 -3.68 11.93 5.91
N GLN A 18 -3.05 10.74 5.88
CA GLN A 18 -3.15 9.72 6.93
C GLN A 18 -2.06 9.89 8.02
N SER A 19 -1.38 11.03 8.05
CA SER A 19 -0.37 11.39 9.05
C SER A 19 -0.95 12.27 10.16
N PHE A 20 -0.20 12.36 11.26
CA PHE A 20 -0.46 13.32 12.34
C PHE A 20 0.43 14.55 12.14
N ASP A 21 -0.15 15.66 11.67
CA ASP A 21 0.60 16.81 11.16
C ASP A 21 0.75 17.97 12.17
N GLU A 22 0.71 17.72 13.48
CA GLU A 22 0.88 18.78 14.49
C GLU A 22 2.32 19.31 14.60
N SER A 23 3.31 18.53 14.15
CA SER A 23 4.70 18.98 14.11
C SER A 23 4.89 20.03 13.01
N PRO A 24 5.75 21.05 13.22
CA PRO A 24 6.14 21.96 12.15
C PRO A 24 6.64 21.20 10.90
N LEU A 25 6.43 21.81 9.74
CA LEU A 25 7.01 21.31 8.49
C LEU A 25 8.49 21.61 8.46
N GLU A 26 9.23 20.66 7.92
CA GLU A 26 10.63 20.85 7.58
C GLU A 26 10.76 21.55 6.21
N ALA A 27 11.92 22.12 5.92
CA ALA A 27 12.09 23.02 4.77
C ALA A 27 11.83 22.36 3.39
N ASP A 28 11.91 21.03 3.33
CA ASP A 28 11.73 20.18 2.15
C ASP A 28 10.42 19.38 2.16
N GLU A 29 9.53 19.65 3.12
CA GLU A 29 8.21 19.02 3.23
C GLU A 29 7.12 19.92 2.62
N THR A 30 6.23 19.32 1.85
CA THR A 30 5.05 19.98 1.26
C THR A 30 3.79 19.25 1.70
N ILE A 31 2.75 19.99 2.02
CA ILE A 31 1.42 19.46 2.34
C ILE A 31 0.38 19.97 1.35
N TYR A 32 -0.67 19.19 1.14
CA TYR A 32 -1.78 19.53 0.26
C TYR A 32 -3.09 19.52 1.08
N PRO A 33 -3.40 20.60 1.82
CA PRO A 33 -4.52 20.62 2.77
C PRO A 33 -5.90 20.54 2.10
N ASP A 34 -5.97 20.90 0.82
CA ASP A 34 -7.21 20.83 0.02
C ASP A 34 -7.43 19.44 -0.61
N ASP A 35 -6.48 18.50 -0.44
CA ASP A 35 -6.64 17.16 -0.96
C ASP A 35 -7.83 16.46 -0.29
N PRO A 36 -8.64 15.71 -1.07
CA PRO A 36 -9.66 14.87 -0.48
C PRO A 36 -9.01 13.76 0.36
N PHE A 37 -9.65 13.38 1.47
CA PHE A 37 -9.18 12.26 2.30
C PHE A 37 -9.14 10.93 1.54
N GLY A 38 -9.97 10.76 0.51
CA GLY A 38 -10.04 9.56 -0.31
C GLY A 38 -10.13 9.86 -1.79
N VAL A 39 -9.41 9.10 -2.62
CA VAL A 39 -9.44 9.18 -4.08
C VAL A 39 -9.67 7.80 -4.68
N GLY A 40 -10.64 7.73 -5.58
CA GLY A 40 -11.20 6.47 -6.08
C GLY A 40 -12.11 5.80 -5.05
N ASP A 41 -12.84 4.79 -5.50
CA ASP A 41 -13.61 3.89 -4.64
C ASP A 41 -13.74 2.51 -5.31
N LEU A 42 -14.48 1.59 -4.68
CA LEU A 42 -14.69 0.25 -5.24
C LEU A 42 -15.52 0.23 -6.55
N SER A 43 -16.27 1.29 -6.84
CA SER A 43 -17.03 1.45 -8.09
C SER A 43 -16.18 2.06 -9.21
N SER A 44 -15.17 2.86 -8.86
CA SER A 44 -14.23 3.47 -9.80
C SER A 44 -12.81 3.55 -9.22
N PRO A 45 -12.10 2.41 -9.12
CA PRO A 45 -10.75 2.39 -8.57
C PRO A 45 -9.73 2.87 -9.61
N LEU A 46 -8.66 3.49 -9.14
CA LEU A 46 -7.62 4.09 -9.98
C LEU A 46 -6.72 3.03 -10.63
N SER A 47 -6.17 3.35 -11.79
CA SER A 47 -5.08 2.62 -12.44
C SER A 47 -3.71 3.02 -11.87
N SER A 48 -2.66 2.24 -12.16
CA SER A 48 -1.29 2.57 -11.76
C SER A 48 -0.83 3.93 -12.30
N VAL A 49 -1.26 4.33 -13.50
CA VAL A 49 -0.90 5.62 -14.11
C VAL A 49 -1.51 6.77 -13.33
N GLU A 50 -2.80 6.67 -12.98
CA GLU A 50 -3.49 7.69 -12.19
C GLU A 50 -2.91 7.82 -10.79
N ILE A 51 -2.46 6.71 -10.19
CA ILE A 51 -1.78 6.74 -8.88
C ILE A 51 -0.44 7.47 -8.95
N VAL A 52 0.37 7.20 -9.98
CA VAL A 52 1.64 7.91 -10.16
C VAL A 52 1.39 9.41 -10.35
N GLN A 53 0.39 9.78 -11.14
CA GLN A 53 0.00 11.19 -11.31
C GLN A 53 -0.52 11.83 -10.01
N LEU A 54 -1.21 11.04 -9.17
CA LEU A 54 -1.75 11.51 -7.90
C LEU A 54 -0.67 11.65 -6.83
N LEU A 55 0.32 10.75 -6.76
CA LEU A 55 1.28 10.69 -5.66
C LEU A 55 2.65 11.27 -5.99
N CYS A 56 3.04 11.35 -7.26
CA CYS A 56 4.27 12.03 -7.67
C CYS A 56 3.92 13.45 -8.09
N ARG A 57 4.21 14.42 -7.22
CA ARG A 57 3.90 15.85 -7.43
C ARG A 57 5.15 16.67 -7.20
N ASP A 58 5.52 17.52 -8.15
CA ASP A 58 6.66 18.44 -8.04
C ASP A 58 7.96 17.73 -7.57
N ASP A 59 8.26 16.58 -8.18
CA ASP A 59 9.41 15.71 -7.85
C ASP A 59 9.43 15.19 -6.40
N ALA A 60 8.29 15.24 -5.71
CA ALA A 60 8.09 14.75 -4.36
C ALA A 60 7.04 13.61 -4.31
N VAL A 61 7.17 12.78 -3.28
CA VAL A 61 6.26 11.66 -2.97
C VAL A 61 5.88 11.68 -1.49
N PRO A 62 4.79 11.02 -1.06
CA PRO A 62 4.50 10.86 0.35
C PRO A 62 5.68 10.22 1.10
N GLU A 63 5.98 10.71 2.29
CA GLU A 63 7.08 10.17 3.13
C GLU A 63 6.93 8.68 3.44
N TRP A 64 5.70 8.19 3.46
CA TRP A 64 5.36 6.78 3.56
C TRP A 64 4.05 6.49 2.83
N ILE A 65 3.98 5.27 2.28
CA ILE A 65 2.79 4.71 1.64
C ILE A 65 2.57 3.31 2.20
N ASP A 66 1.55 3.14 3.01
CA ASP A 66 1.15 1.82 3.48
C ASP A 66 0.23 1.18 2.45
N ILE A 67 0.66 0.04 1.90
CA ILE A 67 -0.07 -0.70 0.85
C ILE A 67 -0.62 -2.01 1.40
N SER A 68 -1.87 -2.32 1.06
CA SER A 68 -2.52 -3.58 1.42
C SER A 68 -3.36 -4.14 0.29
N ALA A 69 -3.38 -5.47 0.12
CA ALA A 69 -4.42 -6.11 -0.67
C ALA A 69 -5.79 -5.86 -0.01
N TYR A 70 -6.73 -5.29 -0.76
CA TYR A 70 -8.02 -4.83 -0.24
C TYR A 70 -9.18 -5.70 -0.72
N ARG A 71 -9.25 -5.95 -2.04
CA ARG A 71 -10.30 -6.77 -2.64
C ARG A 71 -9.82 -7.41 -3.93
N VAL A 72 -10.40 -8.54 -4.30
CA VAL A 72 -10.20 -9.19 -5.60
C VAL A 72 -11.55 -9.29 -6.30
N THR A 73 -11.56 -9.06 -7.60
CA THR A 73 -12.68 -9.31 -8.51
C THR A 73 -12.25 -10.31 -9.59
N ASP A 74 -13.16 -10.70 -10.48
CA ASP A 74 -12.81 -11.59 -11.60
C ASP A 74 -11.84 -10.93 -12.60
N CYS A 75 -11.76 -9.60 -12.61
CA CYS A 75 -10.98 -8.84 -13.59
C CYS A 75 -9.72 -8.20 -13.01
N PHE A 76 -9.76 -7.76 -11.75
CA PHE A 76 -8.69 -6.97 -11.14
C PHE A 76 -8.51 -7.25 -9.65
N THR A 77 -7.28 -7.02 -9.19
CA THR A 77 -6.90 -6.98 -7.77
C THR A 77 -6.82 -5.52 -7.33
N VAL A 78 -7.56 -5.17 -6.27
CA VAL A 78 -7.59 -3.83 -5.69
C VAL A 78 -6.68 -3.77 -4.47
N PHE A 79 -5.77 -2.80 -4.47
CA PHE A 79 -4.96 -2.41 -3.33
C PHE A 79 -5.50 -1.14 -2.68
N SER A 80 -5.43 -1.05 -1.35
CA SER A 80 -5.63 0.21 -0.62
C SER A 80 -4.27 0.83 -0.30
N LEU A 81 -4.13 2.12 -0.56
CA LEU A 81 -2.96 2.92 -0.19
C LEU A 81 -3.35 3.91 0.89
N HIS A 82 -2.65 3.91 2.02
CA HIS A 82 -2.71 4.96 3.02
C HIS A 82 -1.43 5.77 2.92
N CYS A 83 -1.56 7.07 2.68
CA CYS A 83 -0.43 7.92 2.36
C CYS A 83 -0.23 9.00 3.42
N CYS A 84 1.04 9.28 3.72
CA CYS A 84 1.42 10.47 4.48
C CYS A 84 0.85 11.73 3.82
N GLY A 85 0.41 12.71 4.61
CA GLY A 85 0.03 14.03 4.13
C GLY A 85 1.24 14.90 3.76
N ARG A 86 2.44 14.51 4.20
CA ARG A 86 3.70 15.18 3.90
C ARG A 86 4.38 14.53 2.71
N PHE A 87 4.71 15.37 1.74
CA PHE A 87 5.42 15.01 0.53
C PHE A 87 6.84 15.57 0.61
N THR A 88 7.81 14.79 0.16
CA THR A 88 9.21 15.20 0.13
C THR A 88 9.93 14.60 -1.08
N SER A 89 10.94 15.32 -1.57
CA SER A 89 11.92 14.84 -2.54
C SER A 89 13.19 14.31 -1.86
N ASN A 90 13.29 14.44 -0.53
CA ASN A 90 14.45 14.01 0.24
C ASN A 90 14.31 12.55 0.67
N ILE A 91 15.06 11.68 -0.01
CA ILE A 91 15.05 10.23 0.24
C ILE A 91 15.34 9.85 1.71
N LYS A 92 16.09 10.69 2.45
CA LYS A 92 16.42 10.40 3.85
C LYS A 92 15.25 10.56 4.81
N ARG A 93 14.16 11.19 4.37
CA ARG A 93 12.92 11.37 5.15
C ARG A 93 11.91 10.25 4.94
N LEU A 94 12.11 9.42 3.91
CA LEU A 94 11.18 8.35 3.62
C LEU A 94 11.28 7.27 4.71
N TYR A 95 10.16 6.95 5.37
CA TYR A 95 10.16 6.08 6.57
C TYR A 95 10.68 4.66 6.28
N TYR A 96 10.50 4.18 5.07
CA TYR A 96 10.97 2.87 4.62
C TYR A 96 12.28 2.98 3.83
N GLY A 97 13.10 4.01 4.08
CA GLY A 97 14.36 4.28 3.37
C GLY A 97 15.37 3.12 3.37
N ASP A 98 15.33 2.27 4.40
CA ASP A 98 16.20 1.09 4.50
C ASP A 98 15.64 -0.16 3.76
N SER A 99 14.46 -0.04 3.14
CA SER A 99 13.81 -1.11 2.37
C SER A 99 14.01 -0.90 0.86
N ASP A 100 14.20 -1.99 0.12
CA ASP A 100 14.21 -2.01 -1.35
C ASP A 100 12.88 -1.53 -1.97
N LEU A 101 11.83 -1.42 -1.16
CA LEU A 101 10.49 -1.03 -1.57
C LEU A 101 10.12 0.38 -1.11
N CYS A 102 11.07 1.20 -0.66
CA CYS A 102 10.81 2.59 -0.25
C CYS A 102 10.03 3.39 -1.33
N PRO A 103 9.00 4.21 -0.98
CA PRO A 103 8.48 4.51 0.37
C PRO A 103 7.32 3.60 0.80
N PHE A 104 7.27 2.35 0.35
CA PHE A 104 6.15 1.44 0.61
C PHE A 104 6.33 0.57 1.86
N GLY A 105 5.33 0.61 2.74
CA GLY A 105 5.14 -0.33 3.83
C GLY A 105 4.12 -1.40 3.44
N ILE A 106 4.55 -2.64 3.24
CA ILE A 106 3.63 -3.75 2.95
C ILE A 106 2.90 -4.15 4.24
N LYS A 107 1.58 -3.96 4.30
CA LYS A 107 0.76 -4.26 5.50
C LYS A 107 -0.16 -5.47 5.34
N SER A 108 -0.14 -6.12 4.18
CA SER A 108 -0.98 -7.28 3.86
C SER A 108 -0.28 -8.19 2.85
N PRO A 109 -0.55 -9.52 2.87
CA PRO A 109 -1.46 -10.21 3.79
C PRO A 109 -0.87 -10.38 5.20
N VAL A 110 -1.75 -10.50 6.19
CA VAL A 110 -1.36 -11.07 7.49
C VAL A 110 -1.20 -12.57 7.27
N PHE A 111 0.02 -13.08 7.42
CA PHE A 111 0.27 -14.50 7.28
C PHE A 111 -0.32 -15.28 8.47
N PRO A 112 -0.81 -16.53 8.27
CA PRO A 112 -1.31 -17.33 9.36
C PRO A 112 -0.25 -17.59 10.44
N PRO A 113 -0.68 -17.89 11.68
CA PRO A 113 0.25 -18.26 12.75
C PRO A 113 1.19 -19.38 12.30
N ARG A 114 2.49 -19.23 12.59
CA ARG A 114 3.56 -20.19 12.25
C ARG A 114 3.90 -20.31 10.76
N TRP A 115 3.29 -19.51 9.88
CA TRP A 115 3.85 -19.33 8.53
C TRP A 115 5.24 -18.71 8.65
N LYS A 116 6.16 -19.17 7.82
CA LYS A 116 7.52 -18.68 7.80
C LYS A 116 7.93 -18.33 6.39
N GLU A 117 8.74 -17.29 6.26
CA GLU A 117 9.15 -16.75 4.96
C GLU A 117 9.89 -17.78 4.09
N GLU A 118 10.62 -18.73 4.70
CA GLU A 118 11.25 -19.83 3.97
C GLU A 118 10.27 -20.77 3.24
N GLN A 119 8.98 -20.74 3.60
CA GLN A 119 7.93 -21.53 2.94
C GLN A 119 7.52 -20.94 1.59
N GLY A 120 8.00 -19.74 1.23
CA GLY A 120 7.67 -19.07 -0.02
C GLY A 120 6.21 -18.57 -0.03
N ARG A 121 5.60 -18.44 -1.20
CA ARG A 121 4.23 -17.90 -1.34
C ARG A 121 3.24 -18.70 -0.49
N PHE A 122 2.36 -17.99 0.22
CA PHE A 122 1.29 -18.63 0.98
C PHE A 122 0.32 -19.36 0.05
N ASP A 123 0.14 -20.67 0.28
CA ASP A 123 -0.77 -21.53 -0.49
C ASP A 123 -2.10 -21.71 0.25
N LEU A 124 -3.20 -21.30 -0.36
CA LEU A 124 -4.55 -21.38 0.19
C LEU A 124 -5.04 -22.83 0.37
N ASN A 125 -4.37 -23.81 -0.25
CA ASN A 125 -4.70 -25.23 -0.13
C ASN A 125 -3.96 -25.92 1.02
N THR A 126 -3.20 -25.19 1.87
CA THR A 126 -2.58 -25.80 3.04
C THR A 126 -3.65 -26.30 4.02
N THR A 127 -4.00 -27.59 3.95
CA THR A 127 -4.68 -28.27 5.04
C THR A 127 -3.68 -28.40 6.18
N SER A 128 -3.93 -27.72 7.29
CA SER A 128 -3.22 -27.97 8.55
C SER A 128 -3.40 -29.45 8.91
N SER A 129 -2.35 -30.25 8.72
CA SER A 129 -2.32 -31.62 9.21
C SER A 129 -2.55 -31.61 10.72
N PRO A 130 -3.53 -32.35 11.26
CA PRO A 130 -3.58 -32.59 12.70
C PRO A 130 -2.33 -33.39 13.08
N GLU A 131 -1.62 -32.97 14.13
CA GLU A 131 -0.48 -33.71 14.65
C GLU A 131 -0.92 -35.13 15.09
N PRO A 132 -0.10 -36.16 14.87
CA PRO A 132 -0.32 -37.45 15.52
C PRO A 132 -0.17 -37.28 17.04
N GLN A 133 -1.16 -37.80 17.79
CA GLN A 133 -1.16 -37.88 19.26
C GLN A 133 -0.01 -38.72 19.80
#